data_AF-A0A7X9GJ57-F1
#
_entry.id   AF-A0A7X9GJ57-F1
#
_cell.length_a   1.000
_cell.length_b   1.000
_cell.length_c   1.000
_cell.angle_alpha   90.00
_cell.angle_beta   90.00
_cell.angle_gamma   90.00
#
_symmetry.space_group_name_H-M   'P 1'
#
loop_
_entity.id
_entity.type
_entity.pdbx_description
1 polymer ?
#
loop_
_entity_poly.entity_id
_entity_poly.type
_entity_poly.pdbx_seq_one_letter_code
_entity_poly.pdbx_strand_id
1 'polypeptide(L)' 'MRIGVVSDTHGELDNLREAVRQLLDRWQVSTLVHLGDECEDLHVLHEFPELDLIQVHGVYCQHYQDPNIVNR' A
#
# COMPACT_ATOMS: atom_id res chain seq x y z
N MET A 1 -9.48 -8.55 -14.22
CA MET A 1 -8.58 -7.61 -13.51
C MET A 1 -8.92 -7.68 -12.03
N ARG A 2 -7.93 -7.88 -11.16
CA ARG A 2 -8.12 -7.95 -9.70
C ARG A 2 -7.22 -6.91 -9.05
N ILE A 3 -7.78 -6.18 -8.10
CA ILE A 3 -7.10 -5.14 -7.34
C ILE A 3 -7.07 -5.60 -5.88
N GLY A 4 -5.90 -5.63 -5.29
CA GLY A 4 -5.73 -5.82 -3.85
C GLY A 4 -5.85 -4.48 -3.15
N VAL A 5 -6.51 -4.44 -2.01
CA VAL A 5 -6.59 -3.23 -1.17
C VAL A 5 -6.14 -3.61 0.24
N VAL A 6 -5.17 -2.85 0.76
CA VAL A 6 -4.64 -2.97 2.12
C VAL A 6 -4.63 -1.59 2.78
N SER A 7 -4.74 -1.56 4.10
CA SER A 7 -4.74 -0.32 4.88
C SER A 7 -4.18 -0.56 6.26
N ASP A 8 -3.81 0.52 6.95
CA ASP A 8 -3.56 0.58 8.40
C ASP A 8 -2.52 -0.45 8.84
N THR A 9 -1.36 -0.42 8.19
CA THR A 9 -0.30 -1.40 8.41
C THR A 9 0.37 -1.24 9.77
N HIS A 10 0.43 -0.01 10.30
CA HIS A 10 0.91 0.29 11.67
C HIS A 10 2.23 -0.42 12.04
N GLY A 11 3.17 -0.55 11.10
CA GLY A 11 4.46 -1.20 11.30
C GLY A 11 4.43 -2.74 11.29
N GLU A 12 3.30 -3.38 11.03
CA GLU A 12 3.14 -4.84 10.94
C GLU A 12 3.63 -5.37 9.58
N LEU A 13 4.91 -5.12 9.26
CA LEU A 13 5.50 -5.38 7.95
C LEU A 13 5.45 -6.84 7.53
N ASP A 14 5.59 -7.78 8.47
CA ASP A 14 5.53 -9.21 8.15
C ASP A 14 4.11 -9.65 7.77
N ASN A 15 3.09 -9.08 8.41
CA ASN A 15 1.71 -9.30 8.04
C ASN A 15 1.40 -8.67 6.67
N LEU A 16 1.93 -7.47 6.41
CA LEU A 16 1.82 -6.82 5.11
C LEU A 16 2.45 -7.68 4.00
N ARG A 17 3.68 -8.17 4.19
CA ARG A 17 4.35 -9.09 3.24
C ARG A 17 3.52 -10.32 2.95
N GLU A 18 3.00 -10.96 3.99
CA GLU A 18 2.22 -12.18 3.84
C GLU A 18 0.88 -11.92 3.13
N ALA A 19 0.19 -10.82 3.46
CA ALA A 19 -1.02 -10.41 2.77
C ALA A 19 -0.75 -10.18 1.27
N VAL A 20 0.35 -9.50 0.94
CA VAL A 20 0.74 -9.21 -0.44
C VAL A 20 1.11 -10.48 -1.21
N ARG A 21 1.84 -11.42 -0.60
CA ARG A 21 2.11 -12.74 -1.19
C ARG A 21 0.82 -13.47 -1.52
N GLN A 22 -0.14 -13.49 -0.61
CA GLN A 22 -1.44 -14.13 -0.89
C GLN A 22 -2.18 -13.43 -2.04
N LEU A 23 -2.19 -12.10 -2.08
CA LEU A 23 -2.82 -11.34 -3.17
C LEU A 23 -2.17 -11.65 -4.53
N LEU A 24 -0.84 -11.77 -4.58
CA LEU A 24 -0.10 -12.05 -5.80
C LEU A 24 -0.22 -13.53 -6.20
N ASP A 25 0.21 -14.46 -5.35
CA ASP A 25 0.32 -15.88 -5.69
C ASP A 25 -1.05 -16.54 -5.85
N ARG A 26 -1.95 -16.32 -4.89
CA ARG A 26 -3.25 -17.01 -4.84
C ARG A 26 -4.29 -16.27 -5.67
N TRP A 27 -4.33 -14.95 -5.55
CA TRP A 27 -5.37 -14.15 -6.18
C TRP A 27 -4.93 -13.50 -7.49
N GLN A 28 -3.66 -13.62 -7.89
CA GLN A 28 -3.18 -13.11 -9.18
C GLN A 28 -3.56 -11.63 -9.36
N VAL A 29 -3.38 -10.86 -8.29
CA VAL A 29 -3.54 -9.39 -8.28
C VAL A 29 -2.34 -8.78 -8.99
N SER A 30 -2.61 -7.81 -9.86
CA SER A 30 -1.57 -7.04 -10.56
C SER A 30 -1.42 -5.61 -10.04
N THR A 31 -2.44 -5.10 -9.32
CA THR A 31 -2.46 -3.74 -8.79
C THR A 31 -2.82 -3.78 -7.31
N LEU A 32 -1.99 -3.16 -6.49
CA LEU A 32 -2.21 -3.03 -5.04
C LEU A 32 -2.50 -1.57 -4.72
N VAL A 33 -3.61 -1.32 -4.01
CA VAL A 33 -3.92 -0.02 -3.44
C VAL A 33 -3.62 -0.08 -1.95
N HIS A 34 -2.74 0.79 -1.48
CA HIS A 34 -2.54 0.99 -0.05
C HIS A 34 -3.21 2.29 0.40
N LEU A 35 -4.04 2.18 1.42
CA LEU A 35 -4.73 3.29 2.06
C LEU A 35 -4.08 3.55 3.44
N GLY A 36 -3.97 4.80 3.88
CA GLY A 36 -3.61 5.10 5.27
C GLY A 36 -2.29 5.84 5.44
N ASP A 37 -1.85 5.90 6.69
CA ASP A 37 -0.93 6.94 7.18
C ASP A 37 0.53 6.53 7.15
N GLU A 38 0.78 5.22 7.12
CA GLU A 38 2.09 4.59 7.22
C GLU A 38 2.75 4.43 5.85
N CYS A 39 2.98 5.56 5.19
CA CYS A 39 3.61 5.60 3.87
C CYS A 39 5.03 5.00 3.88
N GLU A 40 5.70 5.00 5.03
CA GLU A 40 7.02 4.41 5.22
C GLU A 40 7.01 2.88 5.13
N ASP A 41 5.90 2.24 5.56
CA ASP A 41 5.77 0.78 5.53
C ASP A 41 5.76 0.25 4.09
N LEU A 42 5.35 1.08 3.12
CA LEU A 42 5.34 0.75 1.70
C LEU A 42 6.70 0.39 1.14
N HIS A 43 7.80 0.74 1.82
CA HIS A 43 9.14 0.35 1.38
C HIS A 43 9.26 -1.17 1.23
N VAL A 44 8.54 -1.94 2.07
CA VAL A 44 8.52 -3.40 1.98
C VAL A 44 7.93 -3.93 0.68
N LEU A 45 7.06 -3.14 0.04
CA LEU A 45 6.39 -3.52 -1.19
C LEU A 45 7.31 -3.48 -2.41
N HIS A 46 8.50 -2.85 -2.30
CA HIS A 46 9.54 -2.95 -3.32
C HIS A 46 10.10 -4.37 -3.49
N GLU A 47 9.88 -5.26 -2.50
CA GLU A 47 10.17 -6.69 -2.62
C GLU A 47 9.29 -7.39 -3.69
N PHE A 48 8.19 -6.74 -4.13
CA PHE A 48 7.21 -7.28 -5.09
C PHE A 48 7.13 -6.38 -6.35
N PRO A 49 8.15 -6.40 -7.22
CA PRO A 49 8.24 -5.49 -8.38
C PRO A 49 7.18 -5.74 -9.46
N GLU A 50 6.42 -6.83 -9.34
CA GLU A 50 5.36 -7.25 -10.25
C GLU A 50 4.04 -6.51 -10.01
N LEU A 51 3.92 -5.78 -8.88
CA LEU A 51 2.72 -5.05 -8.50
C LEU A 51 2.80 -3.59 -8.93
N ASP A 52 1.74 -3.13 -9.59
CA ASP A 52 1.46 -1.71 -9.73
C ASP A 52 0.93 -1.17 -8.39
N LEU A 53 1.73 -0.35 -7.71
CA LEU A 53 1.37 0.23 -6.41
C LEU A 53 0.66 1.59 -6.60
N ILE A 54 -0.52 1.71 -6.01
CA ILE A 54 -1.23 2.98 -5.83
C ILE A 54 -1.27 3.29 -4.34
N GLN A 55 -0.76 4.45 -3.97
CA GLN A 55 -0.74 4.93 -2.59
C GLN A 55 -1.73 6.08 -2.42
N VAL A 56 -2.54 5.99 -1.37
CA VAL A 56 -3.40 7.08 -0.91
C VAL A 56 -2.94 7.49 0.48
N HIS A 57 -2.47 8.73 0.61
CA HIS A 57 -2.06 9.29 1.89
C HIS A 57 -3.27 9.43 2.81
N GLY A 58 -3.21 8.82 3.99
CA GLY A 58 -4.19 9.05 5.04
C GLY A 58 -4.00 10.42 5.71
N VAL A 59 -4.99 10.83 6.51
CA VAL A 59 -5.08 12.17 7.13
C VAL A 59 -3.99 12.49 8.15
N TYR A 60 -3.39 11.46 8.77
CA TYR A 60 -2.32 11.59 9.76
C TYR A 60 -0.93 11.53 9.14
N CYS A 61 -0.82 11.20 7.85
CA CYS A 61 0.43 11.32 7.12
C CYS A 61 0.84 12.79 6.95
N GLN A 62 2.12 13.13 7.17
CA GLN A 62 2.63 14.49 6.93
C GLN A 62 2.36 14.98 5.50
N HIS A 63 2.41 14.07 4.52
CA HIS A 63 2.13 14.36 3.12
C HIS A 63 0.69 14.84 2.90
N TYR A 64 -0.28 14.38 3.69
CA TYR A 64 -1.67 14.83 3.60
C TYR A 64 -1.85 16.31 3.95
N GLN A 65 -0.95 16.84 4.80
CA GLN A 65 -0.96 18.26 5.15
C GLN A 65 -0.41 19.15 4.04
N ASP A 66 0.20 18.60 2.99
CA ASP A 66 0.77 19.38 1.89
C ASP A 66 -0.33 19.86 0.92
N PRO A 67 -0.63 21.17 0.86
CA PRO A 67 -1.63 21.75 -0.01
C PRO A 67 -1.30 21.65 -1.53
N ASN A 68 -0.24 20.97 -1.93
CA ASN A 68 0.10 20.72 -3.33
C ASN A 68 -0.25 19.30 -3.81
N ILE A 69 -0.53 18.33 -2.92
CA ILE A 69 -0.91 16.96 -3.31
C ILE A 69 -2.39 16.85 -3.69
N VAL A 70 -2.69 16.68 -4.97
CA VAL A 70 -4.08 16.57 -5.47
C VAL A 70 -4.80 15.38 -4.82
N ASN A 71 -6.05 15.59 -4.37
CA ASN A 71 -6.89 14.59 -3.68
C ASN A 71 -6.30 14.05 -2.36
N ARG A 72 -5.69 14.94 -1.58
CA ARG A 72 -5.64 14.83 -0.11
C ARG A 72 -7.03 15.17 0.44
#